data_AF-A0A5E4IHA3-F1
#
_entry.id   AF-A0A5E4IHA3-F1
#
_cell.length_a   1.000
_cell.length_b   1.000
_cell.length_c   1.000
_cell.angle_alpha   90.00
_cell.angle_beta   90.00
_cell.angle_gamma   90.00
#
_symmetry.space_group_name_H-M   'P 1'
#
loop_
_entity.id
_entity.type
_entity.pdbx_description
1 polymer ?
#
loop_
_entity_poly.entity_id
_entity_poly.type
_entity_poly.pdbx_seq_one_letter_code
_entity_poly.pdbx_strand_id
1 'polypeptide(L)'
;MPGSNQDCYPTSRIQKGLVLQCDGQDLSEEGVGFGVPVLKTGQEAVFPGSCVWKAELKGDCATIEAEYSMNFVRRMAVGGRRIDCRTFYRAREWLASQYSRHPKLRKGILYGAELSRMVMSMKDAFVEVPTVGSVKAVYSIMDDSVRVGLDLRGVPDGHELVVMNEQGANHFDSYKDSDELFLEKDAIGSWDEVFSDRASFIDSKNGLYFALTRVEGARMMRGRELLSDRLAWAGLAYILTPGTKRFSYTIRLGRT
;
A
#
# COMPACT_ATOMS: atom_id res chain seq x y z
N MET A 1 6.98 -12.42 25.74
CA MET A 1 7.15 -11.33 24.76
C MET A 1 8.04 -11.83 23.63
N PRO A 2 7.51 -12.48 22.58
CA PRO A 2 8.24 -12.67 21.34
C PRO A 2 8.06 -11.42 20.47
N GLY A 3 9.16 -10.88 19.96
CA GLY A 3 9.19 -9.67 19.13
C GLY A 3 8.32 -9.81 17.88
N SER A 4 7.56 -8.75 17.59
CA SER A 4 6.83 -8.62 16.33
C SER A 4 7.82 -8.72 15.17
N ASN A 5 7.52 -9.58 14.19
CA ASN A 5 8.27 -9.76 12.94
C ASN A 5 8.39 -8.49 12.06
N GLN A 6 7.93 -7.32 12.55
CA GLN A 6 7.93 -6.03 11.86
C GLN A 6 9.35 -5.54 11.50
N ASP A 7 10.39 -5.91 12.27
CA ASP A 7 11.77 -5.44 12.01
C ASP A 7 12.46 -6.13 10.82
N CYS A 8 11.82 -7.10 10.16
CA CYS A 8 12.42 -7.84 9.05
C CYS A 8 12.20 -7.21 7.67
N TYR A 9 11.18 -6.34 7.50
CA TYR A 9 10.80 -5.82 6.20
C TYR A 9 11.27 -4.37 5.97
N PRO A 10 11.79 -4.02 4.77
CA PRO A 10 12.15 -2.63 4.43
C PRO A 10 11.00 -1.64 4.55
N THR A 11 9.74 -2.09 4.39
CA THR A 11 8.53 -1.27 4.46
C THR A 11 8.11 -0.88 5.87
N SER A 12 8.67 -1.49 6.92
CA SER A 12 8.45 -1.10 8.33
C SER A 12 8.59 0.41 8.58
N ARG A 13 9.48 1.06 7.82
CA ARG A 13 9.71 2.51 7.89
C ARG A 13 8.56 3.36 7.34
N ILE A 14 7.73 2.81 6.45
CA ILE A 14 6.59 3.47 5.79
C ILE A 14 5.22 2.86 6.14
N GLN A 15 5.19 1.79 6.95
CA GLN A 15 3.97 1.25 7.53
C GLN A 15 3.44 2.25 8.57
N LYS A 16 2.55 3.14 8.13
CA LYS A 16 1.98 4.23 8.91
C LYS A 16 0.44 4.26 8.87
N GLY A 17 -0.19 3.20 8.35
CA GLY A 17 -1.65 3.04 8.35
C GLY A 17 -2.14 2.23 9.54
N LEU A 18 -3.46 2.05 9.64
CA LEU A 18 -4.04 1.11 10.59
C LEU A 18 -3.79 -0.33 10.12
N VAL A 19 -3.37 -1.20 11.05
CA VAL A 19 -3.09 -2.62 10.76
C VAL A 19 -4.11 -3.50 11.46
N LEU A 20 -4.42 -4.65 10.85
CA LEU A 20 -5.29 -5.64 11.46
C LEU A 20 -4.51 -6.57 12.38
N GLN A 21 -5.11 -6.87 13.53
CA GLN A 21 -4.62 -7.87 14.46
C GLN A 21 -5.71 -8.92 14.70
N CYS A 22 -5.35 -10.20 14.65
CA CYS A 22 -6.23 -11.30 15.01
C CYS A 22 -5.52 -12.20 16.03
N ASP A 23 -6.19 -12.50 17.14
CA ASP A 23 -5.65 -13.35 18.22
C ASP A 23 -4.24 -12.93 18.70
N GLY A 24 -4.01 -11.61 18.74
CA GLY A 24 -2.71 -11.04 19.13
C GLY A 24 -1.64 -11.05 18.02
N GLN A 25 -1.93 -11.63 16.85
CA GLN A 25 -1.02 -11.65 15.69
C GLN A 25 -1.29 -10.44 14.77
N ASP A 26 -0.22 -9.70 14.45
CA ASP A 26 -0.22 -8.68 13.40
C ASP A 26 -0.31 -9.33 12.00
N LEU A 27 -1.28 -8.88 11.20
CA LEU A 27 -1.55 -9.42 9.86
C LEU A 27 -1.02 -8.54 8.72
N SER A 28 -0.25 -7.49 9.02
CA SER A 28 0.20 -6.48 8.04
C SER A 28 1.38 -6.92 7.18
N GLU A 29 2.32 -7.68 7.72
CA GLU A 29 3.58 -8.07 7.02
C GLU A 29 4.31 -6.87 6.39
N GLU A 30 4.33 -6.76 5.05
CA GLU A 30 4.88 -5.59 4.37
C GLU A 30 3.84 -4.52 4.03
N GLY A 31 2.55 -4.85 4.18
CA GLY A 31 1.45 -3.95 3.90
C GLY A 31 1.54 -2.68 4.74
N VAL A 32 1.42 -1.52 4.08
CA VAL A 32 1.60 -0.23 4.75
C VAL A 32 0.49 0.13 5.74
N GLY A 33 -0.60 -0.66 5.76
CA GLY A 33 -1.80 -0.44 6.54
C GLY A 33 -2.88 0.31 5.77
N PHE A 34 -3.97 0.61 6.45
CA PHE A 34 -5.12 1.30 5.88
C PHE A 34 -4.97 2.82 5.85
N GLY A 35 -5.36 3.43 4.73
CA GLY A 35 -5.45 4.86 4.55
C GLY A 35 -4.12 5.60 4.39
N VAL A 36 -3.06 4.91 3.96
CA VAL A 36 -1.74 5.54 3.81
C VAL A 36 -1.69 6.33 2.50
N PRO A 37 -1.47 7.66 2.54
CA PRO A 37 -1.30 8.45 1.33
C PRO A 37 0.10 8.24 0.73
N VAL A 38 0.19 8.21 -0.59
CA VAL A 38 1.43 8.19 -1.35
C VAL A 38 1.32 9.25 -2.45
N LEU A 39 2.28 10.16 -2.52
CA LEU A 39 2.35 11.11 -3.62
C LEU A 39 3.13 10.47 -4.76
N LYS A 40 2.72 10.72 -6.00
CA LYS A 40 3.44 10.28 -7.17
C LYS A 40 3.76 11.47 -8.08
N THR A 41 5.04 11.62 -8.36
CA THR A 41 5.59 12.67 -9.23
C THR A 41 6.28 11.99 -10.40
N GLY A 42 5.58 11.86 -11.53
CA GLY A 42 6.06 11.04 -12.63
C GLY A 42 6.26 9.58 -12.22
N GLN A 43 7.50 9.16 -12.06
CA GLN A 43 7.86 7.79 -11.65
C GLN A 43 8.38 7.66 -10.22
N GLU A 44 8.42 8.75 -9.49
CA GLU A 44 8.84 8.77 -8.09
C GLU A 44 7.61 8.70 -7.19
N ALA A 45 7.65 7.77 -6.23
CA ALA A 45 6.68 7.70 -5.14
C ALA A 45 7.30 8.31 -3.88
N VAL A 46 6.57 9.24 -3.28
CA VAL A 46 6.87 9.87 -2.00
C VAL A 46 5.91 9.30 -0.96
N PHE A 47 6.49 8.64 0.04
CA PHE A 47 5.81 7.98 1.15
C PHE A 47 5.87 8.86 2.40
N PRO A 48 4.99 8.61 3.38
CA PRO A 48 5.09 9.23 4.68
C PRO A 48 6.24 8.60 5.46
N GLY A 49 7.25 9.37 5.81
CA GLY A 49 8.36 8.92 6.65
C GLY A 49 8.11 9.19 8.13
N SER A 50 7.42 10.29 8.44
CA SER A 50 6.96 10.60 9.80
C SER A 50 5.44 10.78 9.85
N CYS A 51 4.89 10.47 11.02
CA CYS A 51 3.47 10.57 11.30
C CYS A 51 3.27 10.95 12.77
N VAL A 52 2.44 11.96 13.02
CA VAL A 52 2.01 12.33 14.38
C VAL A 52 0.60 11.84 14.60
N TRP A 53 0.39 11.08 15.67
CA TRP A 53 -0.90 10.48 15.99
C TRP A 53 -1.55 11.14 17.20
N LYS A 54 -2.86 11.29 17.15
CA LYS A 54 -3.70 11.64 18.30
C LYS A 54 -4.90 10.71 18.30
N ALA A 55 -5.22 10.15 19.46
CA ALA A 55 -6.37 9.27 19.61
C ALA A 55 -7.31 9.87 20.66
N GLU A 56 -8.61 9.82 20.37
CA GLU A 56 -9.68 10.20 21.28
C GLU A 56 -10.73 9.09 21.28
N LEU A 57 -11.13 8.65 22.47
CA LEU A 57 -12.22 7.69 22.65
C LEU A 57 -13.50 8.46 23.00
N LYS A 58 -14.56 8.25 22.22
CA LYS A 58 -15.89 8.82 22.48
C LYS A 58 -16.92 7.71 22.49
N GLY A 59 -17.24 7.22 23.69
CA GLY A 59 -18.11 6.05 23.87
C GLY A 59 -17.49 4.83 23.18
N ASP A 60 -18.27 4.16 22.34
CA ASP A 60 -17.86 2.96 21.60
C ASP A 60 -17.09 3.26 20.29
N CYS A 61 -16.87 4.54 19.98
CA CYS A 61 -16.15 4.96 18.78
C CYS A 61 -14.77 5.52 19.14
N ALA A 62 -13.73 4.99 18.51
CA ALA A 62 -12.39 5.57 18.58
C ALA A 62 -12.17 6.47 17.36
N THR A 63 -11.73 7.71 17.60
CA THR A 63 -11.28 8.61 16.54
C THR A 63 -9.76 8.76 16.64
N ILE A 64 -9.08 8.53 15.53
CA ILE A 64 -7.63 8.68 15.42
C ILE A 64 -7.34 9.74 14.35
N GLU A 65 -6.60 10.77 14.72
CA GLU A 65 -6.05 11.74 13.79
C GLU A 65 -4.58 11.41 13.52
N ALA A 66 -4.19 11.46 12.25
CA ALA A 66 -2.83 11.25 11.78
C ALA A 66 -2.39 12.42 10.89
N GLU A 67 -1.24 13.01 11.18
CA GLU A 67 -0.62 14.00 10.31
C GLU A 67 0.64 13.42 9.66
N TYR A 68 0.54 13.10 8.38
CA TYR A 68 1.59 12.52 7.57
C TYR A 68 2.48 13.60 6.98
N SER A 69 3.80 13.46 7.16
CA SER A 69 4.79 14.24 6.41
C SER A 69 5.29 13.41 5.23
N MET A 70 5.09 13.92 4.01
CA MET A 70 5.51 13.25 2.78
C MET A 70 7.01 13.51 2.54
N ASN A 71 7.86 12.76 3.24
CA ASN A 71 9.30 13.01 3.31
C ASN A 71 10.18 11.79 3.01
N PHE A 72 9.62 10.63 2.62
CA PHE A 72 10.42 9.47 2.20
C PHE A 72 10.27 9.17 0.71
N VAL A 73 11.38 8.89 0.03
CA VAL A 73 11.39 8.40 -1.35
C VAL A 73 12.04 7.03 -1.42
N ARG A 74 11.51 6.15 -2.27
CA ARG A 74 12.15 4.86 -2.56
C ARG A 74 13.35 5.09 -3.48
N ARG A 75 14.53 4.67 -3.02
CA ARG A 75 15.78 4.68 -3.79
C ARG A 75 16.39 3.29 -3.77
N MET A 76 17.07 2.91 -4.86
CA MET A 76 17.85 1.66 -4.87
C MET A 76 19.27 1.93 -4.39
N ALA A 77 19.79 1.05 -3.54
CA ALA A 77 21.16 1.08 -3.03
C ALA A 77 21.89 -0.22 -3.38
N VAL A 78 23.15 -0.13 -3.80
CA VAL A 78 24.07 -1.27 -4.03
C VAL A 78 25.18 -1.21 -2.99
N GLY A 79 25.35 -2.26 -2.18
CA GLY A 79 26.43 -2.34 -1.20
C GLY A 79 26.46 -1.15 -0.22
N GLY A 80 25.29 -0.59 0.12
CA GLY A 80 25.15 0.59 1.00
C GLY A 80 25.40 1.94 0.32
N ARG A 81 25.78 1.97 -0.97
CA ARG A 81 25.95 3.19 -1.75
C ARG A 81 24.75 3.43 -2.66
N ARG A 82 24.30 4.67 -2.73
CA ARG A 82 23.14 5.07 -3.54
C ARG A 82 23.45 4.92 -5.03
N ILE A 83 22.52 4.34 -5.80
CA ILE A 83 22.60 4.35 -7.26
C ILE A 83 21.98 5.66 -7.76
N ASP A 84 22.82 6.59 -8.23
CA ASP A 84 22.41 7.86 -8.83
C ASP A 84 22.72 7.88 -10.34
N CYS A 85 22.30 6.83 -11.05
CA CYS A 85 22.61 6.64 -12.46
C CYS A 85 21.34 6.70 -13.31
N ARG A 86 21.19 7.73 -14.14
CA ARG A 86 20.00 7.95 -15.00
C ARG A 86 19.72 6.81 -15.97
N THR A 87 20.73 6.11 -16.45
CA THR A 87 20.56 4.96 -17.37
C THR A 87 20.00 3.72 -16.67
N PHE A 88 20.29 3.54 -15.38
CA PHE A 88 19.71 2.48 -14.56
C PHE A 88 18.21 2.68 -14.37
N TYR A 89 17.78 3.92 -14.07
CA TYR A 89 16.35 4.23 -13.94
C TYR A 89 15.60 4.11 -15.27
N ARG A 90 16.23 4.44 -16.41
CA ARG A 90 15.65 4.18 -17.75
C ARG A 90 15.50 2.69 -18.10
N ALA A 91 16.41 1.83 -17.65
CA ALA A 91 16.25 0.39 -17.82
C ALA A 91 15.11 -0.16 -16.94
N ARG A 92 14.95 0.36 -15.72
CA ARG A 92 13.81 0.07 -14.83
C ARG A 92 12.49 0.56 -15.42
N GLU A 93 12.48 1.75 -16.01
CA GLU A 93 11.34 2.33 -16.75
C GLU A 93 10.85 1.38 -17.85
N TRP A 94 11.79 0.85 -18.64
CA TRP A 94 11.47 -0.12 -19.67
C TRP A 94 10.93 -1.43 -19.07
N LEU A 95 11.56 -1.98 -18.04
CA LEU A 95 11.10 -3.22 -17.38
C LEU A 95 9.71 -3.08 -16.71
N ALA A 96 9.42 -1.97 -16.04
CA ALA A 96 8.11 -1.69 -15.47
C ALA A 96 7.02 -1.57 -16.56
N SER A 97 7.37 -0.99 -17.72
CA SER A 97 6.47 -0.92 -18.87
C SER A 97 6.19 -2.30 -19.48
N GLN A 98 7.19 -3.20 -19.51
CA GLN A 98 7.03 -4.56 -20.02
C GLN A 98 6.28 -5.46 -19.01
N TYR A 99 6.50 -5.28 -17.71
CA TYR A 99 5.80 -5.96 -16.61
C TYR A 99 4.29 -5.72 -16.67
N SER A 100 3.88 -4.48 -16.93
CA SER A 100 2.47 -4.08 -17.02
C SER A 100 1.81 -4.59 -18.31
N ARG A 101 2.57 -4.78 -19.39
CA ARG A 101 2.06 -5.13 -20.73
C ARG A 101 1.95 -6.63 -21.00
N HIS A 102 2.68 -7.48 -20.26
CA HIS A 102 2.72 -8.92 -20.53
C HIS A 102 2.47 -9.76 -19.27
N PRO A 103 1.20 -10.00 -18.88
CA PRO A 103 0.83 -10.79 -17.70
C PRO A 103 1.49 -12.18 -17.64
N LYS A 104 1.64 -12.84 -18.79
CA LYS A 104 2.26 -14.18 -18.92
C LYS A 104 3.78 -14.19 -18.69
N LEU A 105 4.44 -13.03 -18.76
CA LEU A 105 5.90 -12.88 -18.57
C LEU A 105 6.25 -12.26 -17.21
N ARG A 106 5.26 -11.85 -16.40
CA ARG A 106 5.45 -11.21 -15.09
C ARG A 106 6.42 -12.00 -14.20
N LYS A 107 6.26 -13.32 -14.09
CA LYS A 107 7.15 -14.18 -13.29
C LYS A 107 8.60 -14.20 -13.81
N GLY A 108 8.80 -14.24 -15.14
CA GLY A 108 10.14 -14.22 -15.73
C GLY A 108 10.84 -12.86 -15.61
N ILE A 109 10.08 -11.77 -15.73
CA ILE A 109 10.58 -10.39 -15.56
C ILE A 109 10.91 -10.11 -14.09
N LEU A 110 10.03 -10.49 -13.16
CA LEU A 110 10.31 -10.44 -11.71
C LEU A 110 11.53 -11.29 -11.36
N TYR A 111 11.59 -12.53 -11.82
CA TYR A 111 12.71 -13.43 -11.55
C TYR A 111 14.03 -12.89 -12.13
N GLY A 112 14.02 -12.33 -13.34
CA GLY A 112 15.19 -11.70 -13.96
C GLY A 112 15.61 -10.40 -13.25
N ALA A 113 14.66 -9.55 -12.87
CA ALA A 113 14.91 -8.35 -12.08
C ALA A 113 15.47 -8.70 -10.70
N GLU A 114 14.96 -9.75 -10.05
CA GLU A 114 15.42 -10.23 -8.75
C GLU A 114 16.79 -10.94 -8.83
N LEU A 115 17.07 -11.73 -9.87
CA LEU A 115 18.42 -12.26 -10.14
C LEU A 115 19.44 -11.13 -10.31
N SER A 116 19.07 -10.08 -11.05
CA SER A 116 19.93 -8.90 -11.20
C SER A 116 20.15 -8.18 -9.87
N ARG A 117 19.11 -8.07 -9.01
CA ARG A 117 19.22 -7.51 -7.66
C ARG A 117 20.09 -8.37 -6.74
N MET A 118 20.00 -9.69 -6.85
CA MET A 118 20.77 -10.65 -6.07
C MET A 118 22.25 -10.63 -6.46
N VAL A 119 22.57 -10.65 -7.75
CA VAL A 119 23.95 -10.55 -8.26
C VAL A 119 24.57 -9.20 -7.90
N MET A 120 23.78 -8.13 -7.84
CA MET A 120 24.26 -6.77 -7.56
C MET A 120 24.03 -6.28 -6.13
N SER A 121 23.54 -7.12 -5.20
CA SER A 121 23.21 -6.73 -3.81
C SER A 121 22.36 -5.45 -3.70
N MET A 122 21.37 -5.30 -4.60
CA MET A 122 20.49 -4.14 -4.66
C MET A 122 19.39 -4.24 -3.60
N LYS A 123 19.33 -3.28 -2.68
CA LYS A 123 18.27 -3.14 -1.67
C LYS A 123 17.46 -1.89 -1.91
N ASP A 124 16.16 -1.96 -1.66
CA ASP A 124 15.33 -0.76 -1.56
C ASP A 124 15.64 -0.05 -0.25
N ALA A 125 15.97 1.24 -0.36
CA ALA A 125 16.22 2.12 0.75
C ALA A 125 15.20 3.26 0.70
N PHE A 126 14.42 3.41 1.76
CA PHE A 126 13.62 4.60 1.99
C PHE A 126 14.54 5.71 2.49
N VAL A 127 14.71 6.74 1.66
CA VAL A 127 15.59 7.87 1.94
C VAL A 127 14.74 9.05 2.33
N GLU A 128 15.12 9.67 3.44
CA GLU A 128 14.51 10.92 3.87
C GLU A 128 14.93 12.08 2.96
N VAL A 129 13.96 12.91 2.61
CA VAL A 129 14.08 14.13 1.82
C VAL A 129 13.32 15.25 2.53
N PRO A 130 13.54 16.53 2.18
CA PRO A 130 12.68 17.61 2.66
C PRO A 130 11.20 17.29 2.38
N THR A 131 10.33 17.59 3.33
CA THR A 131 8.89 17.32 3.22
C THR A 131 8.31 18.00 1.99
N VAL A 132 7.72 17.20 1.10
CA VAL A 132 7.10 17.66 -0.16
C VAL A 132 5.71 18.24 0.11
N GLY A 133 5.00 17.68 1.08
CA GLY A 133 3.67 18.12 1.49
C GLY A 133 3.22 17.37 2.74
N SER A 134 2.03 17.71 3.24
CA SER A 134 1.41 17.00 4.35
C SER A 134 -0.02 16.57 4.04
N VAL A 135 -0.41 15.45 4.63
CA VAL A 135 -1.77 14.91 4.55
C VAL A 135 -2.27 14.67 5.96
N LYS A 136 -3.46 15.18 6.26
CA LYS A 136 -4.13 14.87 7.53
C LYS A 136 -5.18 13.80 7.29
N ALA A 137 -5.12 12.72 8.06
CA ALA A 137 -6.11 11.67 8.05
C ALA A 137 -6.88 11.66 9.37
N VAL A 138 -8.17 11.37 9.28
CA VAL A 138 -9.04 11.08 10.42
C VAL A 138 -9.64 9.70 10.18
N TYR A 139 -9.42 8.80 11.14
CA TYR A 139 -9.98 7.48 11.19
C TYR A 139 -11.05 7.46 12.27
N SER A 140 -12.28 7.15 11.90
CA SER A 140 -13.34 6.82 12.86
C SER A 140 -13.51 5.30 12.84
N ILE A 141 -13.24 4.64 13.96
CA ILE A 141 -13.27 3.19 14.11
C ILE A 141 -14.57 2.81 14.82
N MET A 142 -15.34 1.94 14.18
CA MET A 142 -16.57 1.32 14.66
C MET A 142 -16.40 -0.20 14.63
N ASP A 143 -17.33 -0.95 15.21
CA ASP A 143 -17.23 -2.42 15.37
C ASP A 143 -16.91 -3.19 14.08
N ASP A 144 -17.55 -2.81 12.97
CA ASP A 144 -17.48 -3.51 11.69
C ASP A 144 -16.82 -2.67 10.58
N SER A 145 -16.30 -1.50 10.92
CA SER A 145 -15.87 -0.56 9.90
C SER A 145 -14.93 0.53 10.39
N VAL A 146 -14.14 1.04 9.45
CA VAL A 146 -13.30 2.21 9.64
C VAL A 146 -13.66 3.24 8.57
N ARG A 147 -14.08 4.42 8.99
CA ARG A 147 -14.24 5.56 8.09
C ARG A 147 -12.92 6.31 8.02
N VAL A 148 -12.39 6.48 6.82
CA VAL A 148 -11.17 7.22 6.55
C VAL A 148 -11.53 8.53 5.87
N GLY A 149 -11.12 9.66 6.46
CA GLY A 149 -11.22 10.98 5.85
C GLY A 149 -9.83 11.59 5.69
N LEU A 150 -9.51 12.07 4.50
CA LEU A 150 -8.22 12.69 4.15
C LEU A 150 -8.42 14.15 3.78
N ASP A 151 -7.61 15.02 4.38
CA ASP A 151 -7.40 16.40 3.97
C ASP A 151 -6.07 16.52 3.23
N LEU A 152 -6.19 16.83 1.94
CA LEU A 152 -5.10 16.80 0.95
C LEU A 152 -4.66 18.23 0.58
N ARG A 153 -5.17 19.26 1.27
CA ARG A 153 -4.84 20.67 0.99
C ARG A 153 -3.37 21.01 1.23
N GLY A 154 -2.67 20.22 2.05
CA GLY A 154 -1.23 20.35 2.30
C GLY A 154 -0.34 19.72 1.21
N VAL A 155 -0.93 19.13 0.17
CA VAL A 155 -0.22 18.54 -0.96
C VAL A 155 -0.15 19.56 -2.10
N PRO A 156 1.04 19.83 -2.68
CA PRO A 156 1.17 20.68 -3.85
C PRO A 156 0.39 20.15 -5.05
N ASP A 157 0.03 21.04 -5.98
CA ASP A 157 -0.59 20.62 -7.24
C ASP A 157 0.43 19.90 -8.14
N GLY A 158 -0.06 19.08 -9.08
CA GLY A 158 0.79 18.33 -10.02
C GLY A 158 1.24 16.94 -9.55
N HIS A 159 0.88 16.54 -8.33
CA HIS A 159 1.09 15.18 -7.83
C HIS A 159 -0.17 14.32 -8.04
N GLU A 160 0.03 13.08 -8.52
CA GLU A 160 -1.01 12.04 -8.43
C GLU A 160 -1.01 11.51 -6.99
N LEU A 161 -2.21 11.30 -6.44
CA LEU A 161 -2.39 10.84 -5.07
C LEU A 161 -2.90 9.40 -5.08
N VAL A 162 -2.19 8.52 -4.39
CA VAL A 162 -2.59 7.14 -4.19
C VAL A 162 -2.86 6.92 -2.71
N VAL A 163 -4.00 6.31 -2.37
CA VAL A 163 -4.36 5.94 -1.00
C VAL A 163 -4.32 4.43 -0.87
N MET A 164 -3.35 3.93 -0.11
CA MET A 164 -3.07 2.51 0.04
C MET A 164 -3.89 1.91 1.19
N ASN A 165 -4.45 0.72 0.96
CA ASN A 165 -5.11 -0.10 1.96
C ASN A 165 -4.57 -1.53 1.84
N GLU A 166 -3.44 -1.75 2.49
CA GLU A 166 -2.64 -2.97 2.34
C GLU A 166 -2.44 -3.68 3.66
N GLN A 167 -2.54 -5.00 3.61
CA GLN A 167 -2.21 -5.93 4.69
C GLN A 167 -1.30 -7.04 4.12
N GLY A 168 -0.99 -8.06 4.90
CA GLY A 168 -0.03 -9.10 4.52
C GLY A 168 -0.58 -10.09 3.48
N ALA A 169 0.24 -10.43 2.48
CA ALA A 169 -0.12 -11.34 1.41
C ALA A 169 -0.24 -12.81 1.84
N ASN A 170 0.45 -13.22 2.92
CA ASN A 170 0.28 -14.58 3.45
C ASN A 170 -1.05 -14.74 4.19
N HIS A 171 -1.62 -13.63 4.66
CA HIS A 171 -2.93 -13.63 5.33
C HIS A 171 -4.04 -13.44 4.33
N PHE A 172 -4.02 -12.35 3.57
CA PHE A 172 -5.07 -12.01 2.62
C PHE A 172 -4.78 -12.63 1.25
N ASP A 173 -5.19 -13.89 1.09
CA ASP A 173 -4.83 -14.75 -0.03
C ASP A 173 -5.88 -14.81 -1.14
N SER A 174 -7.07 -14.26 -0.89
CA SER A 174 -8.21 -14.35 -1.80
C SER A 174 -8.82 -12.98 -2.04
N TYR A 175 -9.29 -12.75 -3.27
CA TYR A 175 -10.00 -11.55 -3.69
C TYR A 175 -11.42 -11.93 -4.13
N LYS A 176 -12.39 -11.10 -3.76
CA LYS A 176 -13.76 -11.16 -4.28
C LYS A 176 -14.26 -9.76 -4.61
N ASP A 177 -15.07 -9.61 -5.66
CA ASP A 177 -15.83 -8.38 -5.89
C ASP A 177 -17.32 -8.58 -6.14
N SER A 178 -18.03 -7.46 -6.32
CA SER A 178 -19.49 -7.41 -6.53
C SER A 178 -19.94 -7.97 -7.87
N ASP A 179 -19.04 -8.21 -8.81
CA ASP A 179 -19.35 -8.82 -10.11
C ASP A 179 -19.11 -10.34 -10.05
N GLU A 180 -18.99 -10.89 -8.83
CA GLU A 180 -18.71 -12.30 -8.52
C GLU A 180 -17.37 -12.81 -9.07
N LEU A 181 -16.43 -11.92 -9.39
CA LEU A 181 -15.07 -12.33 -9.70
C LEU A 181 -14.39 -12.78 -8.41
N PHE A 182 -13.93 -14.04 -8.41
CA PHE A 182 -13.16 -14.63 -7.33
C PHE A 182 -11.77 -15.03 -7.85
N LEU A 183 -10.73 -14.63 -7.13
CA LEU A 183 -9.34 -14.89 -7.49
C LEU A 183 -8.54 -15.28 -6.27
N GLU A 184 -7.62 -16.22 -6.44
CA GLU A 184 -6.77 -16.71 -5.36
C GLU A 184 -5.29 -16.51 -5.70
N LYS A 185 -4.52 -16.11 -4.69
CA LYS A 185 -3.06 -16.08 -4.71
C LYS A 185 -2.52 -15.33 -5.94
N ASP A 186 -1.79 -16.02 -6.80
CA ASP A 186 -1.14 -15.44 -7.98
C ASP A 186 -2.14 -14.95 -9.04
N ALA A 187 -3.39 -15.44 -9.02
CA ALA A 187 -4.41 -15.04 -9.97
C ALA A 187 -4.95 -13.61 -9.71
N ILE A 188 -4.71 -13.06 -8.51
CA ILE A 188 -5.17 -11.72 -8.10
C ILE A 188 -4.49 -10.62 -8.93
N GLY A 189 -3.22 -10.82 -9.28
CA GLY A 189 -2.41 -9.90 -10.07
C GLY A 189 -1.78 -8.77 -9.26
N SER A 190 -1.12 -7.85 -9.96
CA SER A 190 -0.40 -6.70 -9.39
C SER A 190 -0.91 -5.41 -10.04
N TRP A 191 -1.55 -4.54 -9.27
CA TRP A 191 -2.04 -3.24 -9.72
C TRP A 191 -3.02 -3.33 -10.90
N ASP A 192 -3.93 -4.31 -10.84
CA ASP A 192 -5.00 -4.43 -11.82
C ASP A 192 -6.18 -3.55 -11.40
N GLU A 193 -6.80 -2.85 -12.36
CA GLU A 193 -7.90 -1.93 -12.09
C GLU A 193 -9.20 -2.70 -11.78
N VAL A 194 -9.95 -2.20 -10.79
CA VAL A 194 -11.22 -2.76 -10.36
C VAL A 194 -12.36 -1.88 -10.87
N PHE A 195 -13.25 -2.48 -11.67
CA PHE A 195 -14.39 -1.79 -12.27
C PHE A 195 -15.71 -2.02 -11.51
N SER A 196 -15.76 -3.07 -10.70
CA SER A 196 -16.87 -3.42 -9.83
C SER A 196 -17.05 -2.42 -8.69
N ASP A 197 -18.27 -2.29 -8.19
CA ASP A 197 -18.61 -1.29 -7.17
C ASP A 197 -17.99 -1.59 -5.81
N ARG A 198 -17.82 -2.88 -5.46
CA ARG A 198 -17.20 -3.29 -4.20
C ARG A 198 -16.19 -4.39 -4.42
N ALA A 199 -15.05 -4.29 -3.75
CA ALA A 199 -14.02 -5.32 -3.73
C ALA A 199 -13.57 -5.64 -2.31
N SER A 200 -13.11 -6.87 -2.10
CA SER A 200 -12.67 -7.37 -0.81
C SER A 200 -11.47 -8.29 -0.94
N PHE A 201 -10.62 -8.24 0.08
CA PHE A 201 -9.60 -9.24 0.34
C PHE A 201 -10.03 -10.08 1.55
N ILE A 202 -9.78 -11.38 1.45
CA ILE A 202 -10.20 -12.39 2.43
C ILE A 202 -8.96 -13.13 2.92
N ASP A 203 -8.85 -13.27 4.23
CA ASP A 203 -7.99 -14.24 4.90
C ASP A 203 -8.76 -15.55 5.03
N SER A 204 -8.51 -16.47 4.11
CA SER A 204 -9.21 -17.76 4.04
C SER A 204 -8.98 -18.63 5.28
N LYS A 205 -7.86 -18.42 5.99
CA LYS A 205 -7.47 -19.23 7.16
C LYS A 205 -8.22 -18.80 8.41
N ASN A 206 -8.32 -17.50 8.65
CA ASN A 206 -8.97 -16.94 9.84
C ASN A 206 -10.42 -16.53 9.59
N GLY A 207 -10.89 -16.62 8.34
CA GLY A 207 -12.22 -16.21 7.93
C GLY A 207 -12.43 -14.72 8.13
N LEU A 208 -11.41 -13.89 7.91
CA LEU A 208 -11.49 -12.42 8.04
C LEU A 208 -11.57 -11.79 6.66
N TYR A 209 -12.18 -10.61 6.56
CA TYR A 209 -12.10 -9.82 5.34
C TYR A 209 -12.03 -8.33 5.63
N PHE A 210 -11.49 -7.60 4.66
CA PHE A 210 -11.75 -6.18 4.52
C PHE A 210 -12.28 -5.86 3.13
N ALA A 211 -13.20 -4.90 3.03
CA ALA A 211 -13.85 -4.53 1.78
C ALA A 211 -13.96 -3.02 1.61
N LEU A 212 -13.78 -2.56 0.38
CA LEU A 212 -13.86 -1.16 -0.03
C LEU A 212 -14.90 -1.02 -1.16
N THR A 213 -15.53 0.15 -1.23
CA THR A 213 -16.47 0.51 -2.29
C THR A 213 -15.87 1.60 -3.17
N ARG A 214 -15.95 1.45 -4.48
CA ARG A 214 -15.48 2.44 -5.44
C ARG A 214 -16.06 3.82 -5.11
N VAL A 215 -15.22 4.85 -5.17
CA VAL A 215 -15.60 6.24 -4.92
C VAL A 215 -15.57 6.99 -6.23
N GLU A 216 -16.63 7.75 -6.52
CA GLU A 216 -16.70 8.58 -7.72
C GLU A 216 -15.49 9.55 -7.79
N GLY A 217 -14.91 9.69 -8.97
CA GLY A 217 -13.71 10.51 -9.17
C GLY A 217 -12.40 9.88 -8.65
N ALA A 218 -12.43 8.62 -8.21
CA ALA A 218 -11.24 7.82 -7.91
C ALA A 218 -11.26 6.49 -8.68
N ARG A 219 -10.09 6.06 -9.13
CA ARG A 219 -9.91 4.70 -9.67
C ARG A 219 -9.53 3.77 -8.53
N MET A 220 -10.05 2.55 -8.53
CA MET A 220 -9.71 1.54 -7.54
C MET A 220 -8.81 0.48 -8.17
N MET A 221 -7.72 0.16 -7.50
CA MET A 221 -6.74 -0.84 -7.93
C MET A 221 -6.71 -1.97 -6.91
N ARG A 222 -6.43 -3.19 -7.37
CA ARG A 222 -6.12 -4.33 -6.50
C ARG A 222 -4.71 -4.84 -6.78
N GLY A 223 -4.09 -5.45 -5.78
CA GLY A 223 -2.83 -6.15 -5.98
C GLY A 223 -2.51 -7.11 -4.86
N ARG A 224 -1.73 -8.13 -5.20
CA ARG A 224 -1.09 -9.02 -4.24
C ARG A 224 0.28 -9.44 -4.75
N GLU A 225 1.31 -9.24 -3.93
CA GLU A 225 2.66 -9.71 -4.21
C GLU A 225 3.22 -10.47 -3.02
N LEU A 226 3.70 -11.69 -3.30
CA LEU A 226 4.34 -12.55 -2.33
C LEU A 226 5.62 -13.13 -2.95
N LEU A 227 6.77 -12.65 -2.50
CA LEU A 227 8.10 -13.10 -2.91
C LEU A 227 8.99 -13.30 -1.68
N SER A 228 9.00 -14.53 -1.17
CA SER A 228 9.82 -14.96 -0.02
C SER A 228 9.68 -13.99 1.17
N ASP A 229 10.79 -13.51 1.69
CA ASP A 229 10.99 -12.64 2.86
C ASP A 229 11.13 -11.16 2.48
N ARG A 230 10.78 -10.78 1.24
CA ARG A 230 11.09 -9.44 0.70
C ARG A 230 9.91 -8.64 0.18
N LEU A 231 8.81 -9.32 -0.16
CA LEU A 231 7.56 -8.70 -0.59
C LEU A 231 6.41 -9.57 -0.09
N ALA A 232 5.55 -9.00 0.75
CA ALA A 232 4.39 -9.70 1.30
C ALA A 232 3.26 -8.70 1.57
N TRP A 233 2.58 -8.26 0.51
CA TRP A 233 1.47 -7.31 0.61
C TRP A 233 0.28 -7.70 -0.28
N ALA A 234 -0.91 -7.43 0.21
CA ALA A 234 -2.19 -7.61 -0.49
C ALA A 234 -3.12 -6.46 -0.14
N GLY A 235 -3.78 -5.87 -1.12
CA GLY A 235 -4.57 -4.69 -0.85
C GLY A 235 -5.33 -4.07 -2.00
N LEU A 236 -6.06 -3.03 -1.62
CA LEU A 236 -6.81 -2.15 -2.51
C LEU A 236 -6.25 -0.74 -2.40
N ALA A 237 -6.16 -0.03 -3.51
CA ALA A 237 -5.70 1.35 -3.53
C ALA A 237 -6.65 2.25 -4.31
N TYR A 238 -6.81 3.49 -3.87
CA TYR A 238 -7.45 4.53 -4.68
C TYR A 238 -6.41 5.39 -5.37
N ILE A 239 -6.56 5.61 -6.67
CA ILE A 239 -5.86 6.67 -7.40
C ILE A 239 -6.83 7.83 -7.55
N LEU A 240 -6.50 8.96 -6.95
CA LEU A 240 -7.35 10.14 -6.91
C LEU A 240 -7.14 11.03 -8.14
N THR A 241 -8.21 11.68 -8.58
CA THR A 241 -8.11 12.70 -9.64
C THR A 241 -7.20 13.86 -9.17
N PRO A 242 -6.30 14.37 -10.04
CA PRO A 242 -5.47 15.53 -9.70
C PRO A 242 -6.28 16.72 -9.19
N GLY A 243 -5.77 17.40 -8.16
CA GLY A 243 -6.44 18.53 -7.54
C GLY A 243 -7.48 18.18 -6.47
N THR A 244 -7.75 16.89 -6.20
CA THR A 244 -8.59 16.45 -5.09
C THR A 244 -8.08 17.03 -3.76
N LYS A 245 -8.91 17.84 -3.09
CA LYS A 245 -8.54 18.50 -1.82
C LYS A 245 -9.02 17.75 -0.58
N ARG A 246 -10.05 16.93 -0.71
CA ARG A 246 -10.58 16.07 0.35
C ARG A 246 -11.03 14.76 -0.25
N PHE A 247 -10.82 13.67 0.48
CA PHE A 247 -11.24 12.35 0.07
C PHE A 247 -11.74 11.57 1.28
N SER A 248 -12.78 10.75 1.12
CA SER A 248 -13.26 9.92 2.22
C SER A 248 -13.89 8.65 1.72
N TYR A 249 -13.72 7.57 2.48
CA TYR A 249 -14.28 6.27 2.18
C TYR A 249 -14.44 5.45 3.47
N THR A 250 -15.08 4.29 3.34
CA THR A 250 -15.26 3.34 4.44
C THR A 250 -14.60 2.02 4.08
N ILE A 251 -13.89 1.45 5.04
CA ILE A 251 -13.38 0.09 5.02
C ILE A 251 -14.36 -0.73 5.86
N ARG A 252 -14.99 -1.73 5.26
CA ARG A 252 -15.78 -2.73 5.99
C ARG A 252 -14.86 -3.84 6.45
N LEU A 253 -15.03 -4.27 7.69
CA LEU A 253 -14.31 -5.37 8.31
C LEU A 253 -15.33 -6.41 8.74
N GLY A 254 -14.96 -7.68 8.68
CA GLY A 254 -15.85 -8.71 9.18
C GLY A 254 -15.26 -10.11 9.10
N ARG A 255 -16.14 -11.07 9.36
CA ARG A 255 -15.87 -12.49 9.22
C ARG A 255 -16.70 -13.10 8.10
N THR A 256 -16.11 -14.01 7.34
CA THR A 256 -16.76 -14.80 6.28
C THR A 256 -17.43 -16.04 6.84
#